data_AF-A0AAW8J6H3-F1
#
_entry.id   AF-A0AAW8J6H3-F1
#
_cell.length_a   1.000
_cell.length_b   1.000
_cell.length_c   1.000
_cell.angle_alpha   90.00
_cell.angle_beta   90.00
_cell.angle_gamma   90.00
#
_symmetry.space_group_name_H-M   'P 1'
#
loop_
_entity.id
_entity.type
_entity.pdbx_description
1 polymer ?
#
loop_
_entity_poly.entity_id
_entity_poly.type
_entity_poly.pdbx_seq_one_letter_code
_entity_poly.pdbx_strand_id
1 'polypeptide(L)'
;MSYHYHNETIIKNLAEDMVFVFGSNMAGTHAGGAAKIALQHFGATRGVGRGWAGQSFAIPTMNEHLQQMPLSQIEYYIGDFKIYVKNHAQTIFFITAVGCGVAGYKVEEIAPMFKGIAHNVIFPESFRPFVEKTLPKINQHFLKQVIDPLLILASEPEQVLETLHLTAAEQSLATILLNTPMFPVDSNGRERDFEIQDILHTLNNKIPRFIANDATALPVGGVILALLELYRINEQDFVDVYLGQREISAPSAANHAKK
;
A
#
# COMPACT_ATOMS: atom_id res chain seq x y z
N MET A 1 20.27 4.20 -2.76
CA MET A 1 20.43 3.10 -1.78
C MET A 1 19.15 2.28 -1.85
N SER A 2 19.25 0.97 -2.02
CA SER A 2 18.11 0.06 -2.21
C SER A 2 17.94 -0.82 -0.97
N TYR A 3 16.70 -1.00 -0.51
CA TYR A 3 16.31 -1.99 0.47
C TYR A 3 16.09 -3.36 -0.18
N HIS A 4 15.96 -4.38 0.66
CA HIS A 4 15.53 -5.72 0.24
C HIS A 4 14.02 -5.85 0.40
N TYR A 5 13.40 -6.71 -0.42
CA TYR A 5 11.96 -6.91 -0.45
C TYR A 5 11.58 -8.39 -0.47
N HIS A 6 10.42 -8.71 0.11
CA HIS A 6 9.84 -10.04 0.08
C HIS A 6 8.43 -10.01 -0.54
N ASN A 7 8.04 -11.13 -1.15
CA ASN A 7 6.75 -11.33 -1.84
C ASN A 7 5.54 -11.55 -0.90
N GLU A 8 5.65 -11.12 0.36
CA GLU A 8 4.57 -11.20 1.36
C GLU A 8 4.04 -12.61 1.68
N THR A 9 4.79 -13.65 1.30
CA THR A 9 4.46 -15.02 1.70
C THR A 9 4.54 -15.23 3.22
N ILE A 10 3.69 -16.12 3.74
CA ILE A 10 3.69 -16.46 5.17
C ILE A 10 4.93 -17.29 5.49
N ILE A 11 5.84 -16.69 6.24
CA ILE A 11 7.03 -17.37 6.77
C ILE A 11 6.82 -17.82 8.22
N LYS A 12 7.52 -18.89 8.60
CA LYS A 12 7.45 -19.49 9.95
C LYS A 12 8.82 -19.67 10.61
N ASN A 13 9.89 -19.29 9.91
CA ASN A 13 11.26 -19.36 10.40
C ASN A 13 12.05 -18.19 9.80
N LEU A 14 13.08 -17.75 10.51
CA LEU A 14 14.01 -16.69 10.13
C LEU A 14 15.41 -17.09 10.61
N ALA A 15 16.45 -16.53 9.98
CA ALA A 15 17.82 -16.67 10.49
C ALA A 15 17.95 -16.03 11.88
N GLU A 16 18.89 -16.50 12.70
CA GLU A 16 19.01 -16.09 14.11
C GLU A 16 19.27 -14.57 14.28
N ASP A 17 19.93 -13.95 13.31
CA ASP A 17 20.22 -12.52 13.24
C ASP A 17 19.06 -11.68 12.70
N MET A 18 17.92 -12.31 12.39
CA MET A 18 16.73 -11.65 11.89
C MET A 18 15.64 -11.50 12.94
N VAL A 19 14.88 -10.41 12.85
CA VAL A 19 13.73 -10.12 13.73
C VAL A 19 12.47 -9.94 12.89
N PHE A 20 11.41 -10.66 13.26
CA PHE A 20 10.10 -10.56 12.63
C PHE A 20 9.31 -9.36 13.15
N VAL A 21 9.06 -8.36 12.30
CA VAL A 21 8.38 -7.11 12.66
C VAL A 21 6.93 -7.11 12.19
N PHE A 22 6.01 -6.93 13.13
CA PHE A 22 4.58 -7.11 12.87
C PHE A 22 3.70 -6.03 13.52
N GLY A 23 2.53 -5.81 12.92
CA GLY A 23 1.49 -4.95 13.48
C GLY A 23 0.76 -5.65 14.64
N SER A 24 0.59 -4.95 15.75
CA SER A 24 -0.08 -5.48 16.96
C SER A 24 -1.16 -4.54 17.50
N ASN A 25 -1.94 -5.02 18.46
CA ASN A 25 -2.74 -4.18 19.33
C ASN A 25 -2.00 -3.91 20.65
N MET A 26 -2.31 -2.79 21.30
CA MET A 26 -1.67 -2.40 22.57
C MET A 26 -1.86 -3.41 23.70
N ALA A 27 -2.94 -4.21 23.67
CA ALA A 27 -3.18 -5.27 24.65
C ALA A 27 -2.29 -6.53 24.43
N GLY A 28 -1.58 -6.62 23.31
CA GLY A 28 -0.71 -7.75 22.99
C GLY A 28 -1.46 -9.08 22.84
N THR A 29 -2.69 -9.08 22.33
CA THR A 29 -3.50 -10.31 22.20
C THR A 29 -2.92 -11.28 21.17
N HIS A 30 -2.39 -10.75 20.07
CA HIS A 30 -1.76 -11.49 18.96
C HIS A 30 -2.64 -12.63 18.40
N ALA A 31 -3.94 -12.39 18.20
CA ALA A 31 -4.91 -13.43 17.84
C ALA A 31 -5.11 -13.68 16.33
N GLY A 32 -4.62 -12.78 15.46
CA GLY A 32 -4.85 -12.86 14.02
C GLY A 32 -3.65 -12.38 13.19
N GLY A 33 -3.68 -12.72 11.90
CA GLY A 33 -2.69 -12.29 10.90
C GLY A 33 -1.24 -12.53 11.31
N ALA A 34 -0.37 -11.58 10.95
CA ALA A 34 1.06 -11.61 11.27
C ALA A 34 1.34 -11.68 12.79
N ALA A 35 0.49 -11.09 13.63
CA ALA A 35 0.67 -11.15 15.08
C ALA A 35 0.53 -12.58 15.63
N LYS A 36 -0.43 -13.36 15.10
CA LYS A 36 -0.57 -14.77 15.46
C LYS A 36 0.65 -15.58 15.05
N ILE A 37 1.19 -15.32 13.85
CA ILE A 37 2.41 -15.96 13.38
C ILE A 37 3.60 -15.60 14.28
N ALA A 38 3.73 -14.33 14.66
CA ALA A 38 4.77 -13.87 15.59
C ALA A 38 4.71 -14.58 16.95
N LEU A 39 3.51 -14.77 17.50
CA LEU A 39 3.29 -15.52 18.74
C LEU A 39 3.65 -17.00 18.60
N GLN A 40 3.28 -17.63 17.49
CA GLN A 40 3.47 -19.07 17.29
C GLN A 40 4.90 -19.46 16.92
N HIS A 41 5.62 -18.58 16.22
CA HIS A 41 6.87 -18.95 15.54
C HIS A 41 8.07 -18.06 15.91
N PHE A 42 7.84 -16.82 16.34
CA PHE A 42 8.91 -15.82 16.52
C PHE A 42 9.02 -15.30 17.96
N GLY A 43 8.39 -15.98 18.93
CA GLY A 43 8.55 -15.67 20.35
C GLY A 43 7.87 -14.38 20.82
N ALA A 44 6.92 -13.83 20.04
CA ALA A 44 6.10 -12.73 20.53
C ALA A 44 5.33 -13.19 21.77
N THR A 45 5.25 -12.34 22.80
CA THR A 45 4.64 -12.70 24.08
C THR A 45 3.27 -12.05 24.21
N ARG A 46 2.27 -12.82 24.70
CA ARG A 46 0.94 -12.27 25.01
C ARG A 46 1.04 -11.18 26.07
N GLY A 47 0.29 -10.09 25.90
CA GLY A 47 0.37 -8.91 26.77
C GLY A 47 1.47 -7.92 26.38
N VAL A 48 2.36 -8.27 25.44
CA VAL A 48 3.39 -7.37 24.91
C VAL A 48 2.94 -6.85 23.56
N GLY A 49 2.24 -5.71 23.56
CA GLY A 49 1.72 -5.07 22.35
C GLY A 49 2.72 -4.20 21.59
N ARG A 50 3.89 -3.90 22.18
CA ARG A 50 4.88 -2.97 21.64
C ARG A 50 6.30 -3.44 21.95
N GLY A 51 7.20 -3.25 20.99
CA GLY A 51 8.63 -3.44 21.17
C GLY A 51 9.09 -4.88 20.98
N TRP A 52 10.31 -5.16 21.41
CA TRP A 52 10.97 -6.44 21.21
C TRP A 52 10.43 -7.54 22.14
N ALA A 53 10.23 -8.74 21.59
CA ALA A 53 9.95 -9.97 22.33
C ALA A 53 10.40 -11.20 21.52
N GLY A 54 11.31 -12.00 22.08
CA GLY A 54 11.84 -13.19 21.39
C GLY A 54 12.60 -12.84 20.11
N GLN A 55 12.23 -13.47 18.99
CA GLN A 55 12.73 -13.15 17.64
C GLN A 55 11.80 -12.18 16.90
N SER A 56 11.06 -11.33 17.63
CA SER A 56 10.05 -10.45 17.04
C SER A 56 10.06 -9.03 17.61
N PHE A 57 9.46 -8.10 16.87
CA PHE A 57 9.22 -6.72 17.28
C PHE A 57 7.80 -6.30 16.93
N ALA A 58 7.04 -5.86 17.93
CA ALA A 58 5.66 -5.41 17.76
C ALA A 58 5.58 -3.90 17.54
N ILE A 59 4.90 -3.48 16.48
CA ILE A 59 4.51 -2.08 16.24
C ILE A 59 3.00 -1.97 16.48
N PRO A 60 2.54 -1.19 17.48
CA PRO A 60 1.11 -1.00 17.71
C PRO A 60 0.44 -0.28 16.54
N THR A 61 -0.63 -0.87 16.03
CA THR A 61 -1.52 -0.30 15.00
C THR A 61 -2.96 -0.22 15.46
N MET A 62 -3.28 -0.83 16.60
CA MET A 62 -4.60 -0.83 17.22
C MET A 62 -4.50 -0.56 18.72
N ASN A 63 -5.51 0.08 19.30
CA ASN A 63 -5.55 0.35 20.74
C ASN A 63 -5.87 -0.93 21.55
N GLU A 64 -5.95 -0.80 22.86
CA GLU A 64 -6.24 -1.91 23.80
C GLU A 64 -7.62 -2.54 23.59
N HIS A 65 -8.53 -1.81 22.92
CA HIS A 65 -9.90 -2.23 22.61
C HIS A 65 -10.07 -2.73 21.19
N LEU A 66 -8.97 -3.04 20.48
CA LEU A 66 -8.99 -3.54 19.10
C LEU A 66 -9.60 -2.54 18.10
N GLN A 67 -9.44 -1.24 18.33
CA GLN A 67 -9.82 -0.21 17.38
C GLN A 67 -8.59 0.35 16.67
N GLN A 68 -8.76 0.79 15.42
CA GLN A 68 -7.74 1.53 14.69
C GLN A 68 -7.25 2.74 15.50
N MET A 69 -5.94 2.93 15.55
CA MET A 69 -5.32 4.11 16.16
C MET A 69 -5.23 5.26 15.15
N PRO A 70 -5.14 6.52 15.61
CA PRO A 70 -4.79 7.62 14.72
C PRO A 70 -3.42 7.36 14.04
N LEU A 71 -3.30 7.70 12.75
CA LEU A 71 -2.04 7.54 11.99
C LEU A 71 -0.85 8.22 12.68
N SER A 72 -1.07 9.34 13.36
CA SER A 72 -0.03 10.05 14.12
C SER A 72 0.55 9.23 15.28
N GLN A 73 -0.24 8.36 15.91
CA GLN A 73 0.25 7.47 16.96
C GLN A 73 1.06 6.31 16.38
N ILE A 74 0.63 5.78 15.22
CA ILE A 74 1.38 4.75 14.50
C ILE A 74 2.73 5.31 14.02
N GLU A 75 2.73 6.52 13.47
CA GLU A 75 3.94 7.22 13.04
C GLU A 75 4.93 7.41 14.20
N TYR A 76 4.44 7.75 15.39
CA TYR A 76 5.26 7.81 16.61
C TYR A 76 5.95 6.46 16.90
N TYR A 77 5.21 5.35 16.87
CA TYR A 77 5.79 4.01 17.13
C TYR A 77 6.76 3.57 16.02
N ILE A 78 6.49 3.90 14.77
CA ILE A 78 7.43 3.67 13.67
C ILE A 78 8.69 4.53 13.84
N GLY A 79 8.57 5.75 14.36
CA GLY A 79 9.70 6.60 14.76
C GLY A 79 10.58 5.92 15.79
N ASP A 80 9.99 5.38 16.87
CA ASP A 80 10.72 4.63 17.89
C ASP A 80 11.39 3.36 17.31
N PHE A 81 10.70 2.66 16.42
CA PHE A 81 11.27 1.52 15.71
C PHE A 81 12.47 1.91 14.84
N LYS A 82 12.39 3.02 14.10
CA LYS A 82 13.53 3.52 13.28
C LYS A 82 14.76 3.80 14.14
N ILE A 83 14.58 4.36 15.34
CA ILE A 83 15.66 4.56 16.31
C ILE A 83 16.23 3.21 16.76
N TYR A 84 15.36 2.24 17.06
CA TYR A 84 15.77 0.90 17.45
C TYR A 84 16.61 0.22 16.36
N VAL A 85 16.14 0.20 15.11
CA VAL A 85 16.85 -0.40 13.96
C VAL A 85 18.23 0.23 13.78
N LYS A 86 18.33 1.56 13.89
CA LYS A 86 19.60 2.28 13.77
C LYS A 86 20.62 1.86 14.82
N ASN A 87 20.18 1.54 16.04
CA ASN A 87 21.05 1.11 17.14
C ASN A 87 21.38 -0.40 17.12
N HIS A 88 20.80 -1.18 16.20
CA HIS A 88 21.01 -2.62 16.06
C HIS A 88 21.48 -2.97 14.65
N ALA A 89 22.59 -2.39 14.20
CA ALA A 89 23.06 -2.48 12.82
C ALA A 89 23.41 -3.91 12.34
N GLN A 90 23.64 -4.84 13.27
CA GLN A 90 23.93 -6.26 12.95
C GLN A 90 22.67 -7.14 12.89
N THR A 91 21.50 -6.57 13.20
CA THR A 91 20.22 -7.28 13.16
C THR A 91 19.46 -6.89 11.90
N ILE A 92 18.91 -7.87 11.19
CA ILE A 92 18.09 -7.63 10.00
C ILE A 92 16.62 -7.69 10.41
N PHE A 93 15.86 -6.65 10.08
CA PHE A 93 14.44 -6.58 10.45
C PHE A 93 13.54 -6.95 9.27
N PHE A 94 12.86 -8.10 9.36
CA PHE A 94 11.88 -8.55 8.37
C PHE A 94 10.52 -7.91 8.69
N ILE A 95 10.13 -6.90 7.92
CA ILE A 95 8.93 -6.09 8.15
C ILE A 95 7.77 -6.68 7.36
N THR A 96 6.70 -7.08 8.05
CA THR A 96 5.43 -7.44 7.39
C THR A 96 4.69 -6.20 6.87
N ALA A 97 3.60 -6.36 6.13
CA ALA A 97 2.67 -5.26 5.80
C ALA A 97 1.94 -4.75 7.06
N VAL A 98 2.70 -4.08 7.95
CA VAL A 98 2.27 -3.60 9.27
C VAL A 98 1.00 -2.77 9.12
N GLY A 99 -0.04 -3.11 9.87
CA GLY A 99 -1.32 -2.40 9.86
C GLY A 99 -2.23 -2.65 8.66
N CYS A 100 -1.74 -3.27 7.58
CA CYS A 100 -2.49 -3.41 6.33
C CYS A 100 -3.38 -4.66 6.25
N GLY A 101 -3.29 -5.54 7.25
CA GLY A 101 -4.15 -6.72 7.39
C GLY A 101 -5.33 -6.45 8.33
N VAL A 102 -5.28 -7.02 9.53
CA VAL A 102 -6.38 -6.96 10.54
C VAL A 102 -6.77 -5.53 10.91
N ALA A 103 -5.81 -4.61 10.97
CA ALA A 103 -6.10 -3.22 11.32
C ALA A 103 -6.71 -2.44 10.16
N GLY A 104 -6.58 -2.88 8.90
CA GLY A 104 -7.27 -2.29 7.75
C GLY A 104 -6.76 -0.95 7.25
N TYR A 105 -5.51 -0.57 7.54
CA TYR A 105 -4.89 0.61 6.91
C TYR A 105 -4.48 0.31 5.49
N LYS A 106 -4.42 1.35 4.65
CA LYS A 106 -3.85 1.23 3.31
C LYS A 106 -2.33 1.28 3.38
N VAL A 107 -1.69 0.62 2.43
CA VAL A 107 -0.23 0.61 2.29
C VAL A 107 0.32 2.04 2.14
N GLU A 108 -0.35 2.88 1.34
CA GLU A 108 0.01 4.28 1.12
C GLU A 108 -0.10 5.17 2.39
N GLU A 109 -0.82 4.73 3.41
CA GLU A 109 -0.91 5.43 4.69
C GLU A 109 0.27 5.06 5.61
N ILE A 110 0.69 3.80 5.61
CA ILE A 110 1.69 3.27 6.55
C ILE A 110 3.10 3.30 5.98
N ALA A 111 3.30 2.82 4.76
CA ALA A 111 4.61 2.63 4.16
C ALA A 111 5.46 3.92 4.12
N PRO A 112 4.92 5.11 3.81
CA PRO A 112 5.71 6.34 3.84
C PRO A 112 6.34 6.68 5.21
N MET A 113 5.76 6.21 6.32
CA MET A 113 6.29 6.45 7.67
C MET A 113 7.68 5.80 7.87
N PHE A 114 8.00 4.77 7.10
CA PHE A 114 9.28 4.09 7.14
C PHE A 114 10.40 4.79 6.34
N LYS A 115 10.10 5.88 5.60
CA LYS A 115 11.13 6.62 4.85
C LYS A 115 12.31 7.04 5.74
N GLY A 116 13.53 6.78 5.28
CA GLY A 116 14.76 7.11 6.01
C GLY A 116 15.09 6.19 7.18
N ILE A 117 14.46 5.01 7.28
CA ILE A 117 14.95 3.95 8.17
C ILE A 117 16.32 3.45 7.71
N ALA A 118 17.10 2.85 8.62
CA ALA A 118 18.39 2.24 8.26
C ALA A 118 18.20 1.02 7.34
N HIS A 119 19.25 0.65 6.62
CA HIS A 119 19.17 -0.33 5.51
C HIS A 119 19.09 -1.79 5.93
N ASN A 120 19.29 -2.10 7.21
CA ASN A 120 19.17 -3.43 7.78
C ASN A 120 17.70 -3.86 7.95
N VAL A 121 16.89 -3.65 6.92
CA VAL A 121 15.46 -3.97 6.87
C VAL A 121 15.11 -4.68 5.57
N ILE A 122 14.12 -5.57 5.64
CA ILE A 122 13.49 -6.22 4.50
C ILE A 122 12.02 -5.80 4.52
N PHE A 123 11.56 -5.14 3.47
CA PHE A 123 10.18 -4.65 3.35
C PHE A 123 9.27 -5.65 2.62
N PRO A 124 7.94 -5.56 2.82
CA PRO A 124 7.01 -6.20 1.91
C PRO A 124 7.06 -5.48 0.56
N GLU A 125 6.90 -6.22 -0.55
CA GLU A 125 6.98 -5.67 -1.90
C GLU A 125 5.99 -4.49 -2.11
N SER A 126 4.80 -4.57 -1.52
CA SER A 126 3.82 -3.48 -1.54
C SER A 126 4.33 -2.15 -0.99
N PHE A 127 5.32 -2.14 -0.08
CA PHE A 127 5.85 -0.92 0.50
C PHE A 127 6.85 -0.21 -0.41
N ARG A 128 7.51 -0.94 -1.34
CA ARG A 128 8.56 -0.43 -2.24
C ARG A 128 8.23 0.93 -2.88
N PRO A 129 7.03 1.15 -3.44
CA PRO A 129 6.71 2.40 -4.14
C PRO A 129 6.60 3.61 -3.20
N PHE A 130 6.53 3.37 -1.89
CA PHE A 130 6.31 4.39 -0.88
C PHE A 130 7.53 4.62 0.01
N VAL A 131 8.49 3.69 0.08
CA VAL A 131 9.73 3.84 0.88
C VAL A 131 10.95 4.28 0.08
N GLU A 132 11.08 3.86 -1.19
CA GLU A 132 12.26 4.17 -2.01
C GLU A 132 12.02 5.25 -3.05
N LYS A 133 10.86 5.20 -3.69
CA LYS A 133 10.53 6.04 -4.83
C LYS A 133 9.43 7.00 -4.41
N THR A 134 9.51 8.23 -4.89
CA THR A 134 8.28 9.02 -4.99
C THR A 134 7.47 8.40 -6.11
N LEU A 135 6.16 8.26 -5.91
CA LEU A 135 5.25 7.95 -7.02
C LEU A 135 5.58 8.89 -8.21
N PRO A 136 5.43 8.44 -9.47
CA PRO A 136 5.70 9.30 -10.61
C PRO A 136 4.68 10.45 -10.68
N LYS A 137 4.87 11.37 -11.62
CA LYS A 137 3.76 12.21 -12.04
C LYS A 137 2.79 11.36 -12.87
N ILE A 138 1.51 11.70 -12.84
CA ILE A 138 0.56 11.18 -13.81
C ILE A 138 0.43 12.17 -14.96
N ASN A 139 0.52 11.63 -16.17
CA ASN A 139 0.44 12.36 -17.44
C ASN A 139 -0.46 11.57 -18.41
N GLN A 140 -0.75 12.16 -19.56
CA GLN A 140 -1.62 11.52 -20.57
C GLN A 140 -1.07 10.17 -21.04
N HIS A 141 0.24 10.07 -21.30
CA HIS A 141 0.87 8.85 -21.80
C HIS A 141 0.66 7.68 -20.82
N PHE A 142 0.92 7.91 -19.53
CA PHE A 142 0.68 6.92 -18.48
C PHE A 142 -0.78 6.47 -18.43
N LEU A 143 -1.75 7.41 -18.38
CA LEU A 143 -3.17 7.05 -18.30
C LEU A 143 -3.64 6.27 -19.52
N LYS A 144 -3.16 6.60 -20.72
CA LYS A 144 -3.53 5.91 -21.95
C LYS A 144 -3.02 4.47 -22.02
N GLN A 145 -1.94 4.15 -21.30
CA GLN A 145 -1.41 2.78 -21.23
C GLN A 145 -2.02 1.96 -20.10
N VAL A 146 -2.30 2.58 -18.95
CA VAL A 146 -2.79 1.85 -17.76
C VAL A 146 -4.30 1.70 -17.74
N ILE A 147 -5.04 2.68 -18.26
CA ILE A 147 -6.51 2.62 -18.35
C ILE A 147 -6.89 1.94 -19.67
N ASP A 148 -6.52 0.66 -19.78
CA ASP A 148 -6.79 -0.21 -20.92
C ASP A 148 -7.44 -1.52 -20.42
N PRO A 149 -8.65 -1.87 -20.90
CA PRO A 149 -9.29 -3.15 -20.58
C PRO A 149 -8.40 -4.37 -20.82
N LEU A 150 -7.53 -4.36 -21.84
CA LEU A 150 -6.65 -5.50 -22.16
C LEU A 150 -5.61 -5.75 -21.07
N LEU A 151 -5.08 -4.69 -20.45
CA LEU A 151 -4.17 -4.80 -19.32
C LEU A 151 -4.94 -5.22 -18.06
N ILE A 152 -6.03 -4.52 -17.76
CA ILE A 152 -6.77 -4.65 -16.49
C ILE A 152 -7.42 -6.03 -16.36
N LEU A 153 -7.85 -6.62 -17.47
CA LEU A 153 -8.52 -7.93 -17.51
C LEU A 153 -7.59 -9.08 -17.91
N ALA A 154 -6.29 -8.81 -18.06
CA ALA A 154 -5.33 -9.86 -18.39
C ALA A 154 -5.27 -10.93 -17.28
N SER A 155 -5.12 -12.19 -17.68
CA SER A 155 -4.83 -13.27 -16.73
C SER A 155 -3.47 -13.12 -16.06
N GLU A 156 -2.52 -12.49 -16.75
CA GLU A 156 -1.15 -12.25 -16.30
C GLU A 156 -0.76 -10.78 -16.56
N PRO A 157 -1.32 -9.82 -15.79
CA PRO A 157 -1.15 -8.39 -16.05
C PRO A 157 0.31 -7.94 -15.93
N GLU A 158 1.12 -8.61 -15.09
CA GLU A 158 2.55 -8.33 -14.94
C GLU A 158 3.31 -8.51 -16.26
N GLN A 159 3.03 -9.55 -17.03
CA GLN A 159 3.66 -9.77 -18.34
C GLN A 159 3.24 -8.68 -19.34
N VAL A 160 1.98 -8.24 -19.30
CA VAL A 160 1.50 -7.16 -20.16
C VAL A 160 2.23 -5.86 -19.81
N LEU A 161 2.36 -5.52 -18.52
CA LEU A 161 3.09 -4.34 -18.05
C LEU A 161 4.56 -4.29 -18.53
N GLU A 162 5.24 -5.44 -18.60
CA GLU A 162 6.61 -5.52 -19.10
C GLU A 162 6.75 -5.13 -20.58
N THR A 163 5.68 -5.29 -21.36
CA THR A 163 5.65 -4.88 -22.77
C THR A 163 5.34 -3.39 -22.97
N LEU A 164 4.83 -2.71 -21.94
CA LEU A 164 4.45 -1.32 -22.02
C LEU A 164 5.66 -0.39 -21.95
N HIS A 165 5.60 0.72 -22.68
CA HIS A 165 6.64 1.76 -22.67
C HIS A 165 6.46 2.69 -21.46
N LEU A 166 6.63 2.13 -20.27
CA LEU A 166 6.56 2.83 -18.99
C LEU A 166 7.95 2.89 -18.34
N THR A 167 8.24 3.98 -17.64
CA THR A 167 9.40 4.03 -16.74
C THR A 167 9.23 3.07 -15.56
N ALA A 168 10.32 2.71 -14.89
CA ALA A 168 10.26 1.84 -13.71
C ALA A 168 9.39 2.41 -12.56
N ALA A 169 9.21 3.73 -12.48
CA ALA A 169 8.31 4.35 -11.51
C ALA A 169 6.84 4.24 -11.93
N GLU A 170 6.56 4.40 -13.23
CA GLU A 170 5.22 4.21 -13.80
C GLU A 170 4.78 2.75 -13.78
N GLN A 171 5.67 1.80 -14.09
CA GLN A 171 5.38 0.37 -13.92
C GLN A 171 5.00 0.06 -12.46
N SER A 172 5.78 0.57 -11.52
CA SER A 172 5.50 0.42 -10.09
C SER A 172 4.13 0.99 -9.70
N LEU A 173 3.76 2.17 -10.23
CA LEU A 173 2.44 2.74 -10.01
C LEU A 173 1.33 1.89 -10.64
N ALA A 174 1.50 1.42 -11.88
CA ALA A 174 0.52 0.57 -12.55
C ALA A 174 0.27 -0.71 -11.75
N THR A 175 1.33 -1.36 -11.25
CA THR A 175 1.21 -2.53 -10.37
C THR A 175 0.43 -2.23 -9.09
N ILE A 176 0.66 -1.07 -8.46
CA ILE A 176 -0.14 -0.65 -7.28
C ILE A 176 -1.61 -0.56 -7.65
N LEU A 177 -1.96 0.12 -8.74
CA LEU A 177 -3.34 0.35 -9.13
C LEU A 177 -4.07 -0.96 -9.45
N LEU A 178 -3.41 -1.89 -10.14
CA LEU A 178 -3.97 -3.19 -10.49
C LEU A 178 -4.16 -4.10 -9.27
N ASN A 179 -3.27 -4.00 -8.28
CA ASN A 179 -3.33 -4.80 -7.06
C ASN A 179 -4.14 -4.14 -5.93
N THR A 180 -4.64 -2.92 -6.14
CA THR A 180 -5.51 -2.24 -5.17
C THR A 180 -6.96 -2.67 -5.43
N PRO A 181 -7.55 -3.53 -4.58
CA PRO A 181 -8.89 -4.04 -4.83
C PRO A 181 -9.89 -2.91 -4.59
N MET A 182 -10.56 -2.49 -5.67
CA MET A 182 -11.68 -1.54 -5.67
C MET A 182 -12.94 -2.12 -6.32
N PHE A 183 -12.82 -3.25 -7.02
CA PHE A 183 -13.92 -3.97 -7.66
C PHE A 183 -13.58 -5.48 -7.71
N PRO A 184 -14.53 -6.41 -7.50
CA PRO A 184 -15.95 -6.19 -7.17
C PRO A 184 -16.18 -5.66 -5.74
N VAL A 185 -15.21 -5.84 -4.85
CA VAL A 185 -15.23 -5.29 -3.50
C VAL A 185 -13.91 -4.60 -3.19
N ASP A 186 -13.97 -3.63 -2.29
CA ASP A 186 -12.77 -2.97 -1.79
C ASP A 186 -11.99 -3.83 -0.78
N SER A 187 -10.87 -3.31 -0.28
CA SER A 187 -10.04 -3.98 0.74
C SER A 187 -10.80 -4.31 2.05
N ASN A 188 -11.94 -3.65 2.31
CA ASN A 188 -12.80 -3.88 3.46
C ASN A 188 -13.99 -4.80 3.13
N GLY A 189 -14.05 -5.36 1.93
CA GLY A 189 -15.16 -6.21 1.47
C GLY A 189 -16.43 -5.44 1.13
N ARG A 190 -16.36 -4.13 0.87
CA ARG A 190 -17.51 -3.30 0.49
C ARG A 190 -17.66 -3.23 -1.02
N GLU A 191 -18.88 -3.39 -1.51
CA GLU A 191 -19.23 -3.13 -2.92
C GLU A 191 -19.06 -1.63 -3.24
N ARG A 192 -18.50 -1.33 -4.41
CA ARG A 192 -18.23 0.05 -4.87
C ARG A 192 -18.91 0.37 -6.20
N ASP A 193 -19.82 -0.48 -6.67
CA ASP A 193 -20.43 -0.44 -8.00
C ASP A 193 -21.07 0.92 -8.32
N PHE A 194 -21.86 1.48 -7.41
CA PHE A 194 -22.53 2.77 -7.63
C PHE A 194 -21.55 3.93 -7.80
N GLU A 195 -20.51 3.98 -6.97
CA GLU A 195 -19.47 5.02 -7.05
C GLU A 195 -18.67 4.89 -8.35
N ILE A 196 -18.30 3.66 -8.71
CA ILE A 196 -17.62 3.38 -9.96
C ILE A 196 -18.49 3.78 -11.16
N GLN A 197 -19.78 3.47 -11.14
CA GLN A 197 -20.72 3.84 -12.20
C GLN A 197 -20.85 5.36 -12.36
N ASP A 198 -20.90 6.11 -11.26
CA ASP A 198 -21.00 7.58 -11.28
C ASP A 198 -19.72 8.23 -11.85
N ILE A 199 -18.55 7.71 -11.44
CA ILE A 199 -17.26 8.12 -12.02
C ILE A 199 -17.26 7.86 -13.53
N LEU A 200 -17.58 6.64 -13.97
CA LEU A 200 -17.58 6.29 -15.39
C LEU A 200 -18.60 7.10 -16.19
N HIS A 201 -19.78 7.40 -15.62
CA HIS A 201 -20.77 8.27 -16.24
C HIS A 201 -20.20 9.68 -16.46
N THR A 202 -19.59 10.25 -15.43
CA THR A 202 -18.94 11.57 -15.51
C THR A 202 -17.82 11.61 -16.55
N LEU A 203 -16.98 10.58 -16.58
CA LEU A 203 -15.86 10.49 -17.53
C LEU A 203 -16.35 10.30 -18.97
N ASN A 204 -17.32 9.42 -19.22
CA ASN A 204 -17.88 9.20 -20.56
C ASN A 204 -18.59 10.44 -21.13
N ASN A 205 -19.16 11.29 -20.27
CA ASN A 205 -19.75 12.56 -20.70
C ASN A 205 -18.70 13.60 -21.13
N LYS A 206 -17.49 13.55 -20.56
CA LYS A 206 -16.44 14.56 -20.77
C LYS A 206 -15.34 14.12 -21.75
N ILE A 207 -15.12 12.81 -21.88
CA ILE A 207 -14.08 12.23 -22.72
C ILE A 207 -14.75 11.47 -23.88
N PRO A 208 -14.61 11.95 -25.12
CA PRO A 208 -15.20 11.27 -26.28
C PRO A 208 -14.68 9.84 -26.44
N ARG A 209 -15.59 8.87 -26.54
CA ARG A 209 -15.28 7.44 -26.76
C ARG A 209 -14.28 6.90 -25.73
N PHE A 210 -14.50 7.20 -24.44
CA PHE A 210 -13.60 6.77 -23.38
C PHE A 210 -13.65 5.26 -23.14
N ILE A 211 -14.75 4.73 -22.59
CA ILE A 211 -14.91 3.30 -22.31
C ILE A 211 -16.30 2.85 -22.76
N ALA A 212 -16.41 1.67 -23.35
CA ALA A 212 -17.69 1.09 -23.73
C ALA A 212 -18.49 0.72 -22.47
N ASN A 213 -19.81 0.93 -22.50
CA ASN A 213 -20.68 0.50 -21.42
C ASN A 213 -20.99 -1.00 -21.53
N ASP A 214 -19.97 -1.83 -21.26
CA ASP A 214 -20.03 -3.29 -21.29
C ASP A 214 -19.41 -3.90 -20.01
N ALA A 215 -19.21 -5.22 -20.01
CA ALA A 215 -18.68 -5.94 -18.86
C ALA A 215 -17.27 -5.49 -18.43
N THR A 216 -16.54 -4.76 -19.27
CA THR A 216 -15.20 -4.23 -18.96
C THR A 216 -15.25 -2.93 -18.17
N ALA A 217 -16.39 -2.24 -18.16
CA ALA A 217 -16.51 -0.90 -17.59
C ALA A 217 -16.20 -0.87 -16.08
N LEU A 218 -16.83 -1.74 -15.29
CA LEU A 218 -16.66 -1.75 -13.83
C LEU A 218 -15.23 -2.10 -13.37
N PRO A 219 -14.57 -3.14 -13.91
CA PRO A 219 -13.15 -3.40 -13.62
C PRO A 219 -12.26 -2.19 -13.89
N VAL A 220 -12.43 -1.55 -15.05
CA VAL A 220 -11.62 -0.36 -15.39
C VAL A 220 -11.93 0.80 -14.45
N GLY A 221 -13.20 1.01 -14.14
CA GLY A 221 -13.63 2.01 -13.18
C GLY A 221 -13.08 1.78 -11.76
N GLY A 222 -12.87 0.53 -11.35
CA GLY A 222 -12.17 0.19 -10.11
C GLY A 222 -10.71 0.68 -10.10
N VAL A 223 -9.98 0.48 -11.19
CA VAL A 223 -8.60 0.97 -11.34
C VAL A 223 -8.54 2.50 -11.36
N ILE A 224 -9.51 3.15 -12.01
CA ILE A 224 -9.65 4.61 -11.99
C ILE A 224 -9.91 5.09 -10.56
N LEU A 225 -10.84 4.47 -9.84
CA LEU A 225 -11.13 4.82 -8.45
C LEU A 225 -9.89 4.67 -7.55
N ALA A 226 -9.12 3.59 -7.71
CA ALA A 226 -7.85 3.41 -7.01
C ALA A 226 -6.87 4.56 -7.28
N LEU A 227 -6.77 5.02 -8.53
CA LEU A 227 -5.93 6.15 -8.91
C LEU A 227 -6.41 7.46 -8.28
N LEU A 228 -7.71 7.74 -8.34
CA LEU A 228 -8.31 8.95 -7.76
C LEU A 228 -8.03 9.03 -6.26
N GLU A 229 -8.24 7.93 -5.53
CA GLU A 229 -7.98 7.87 -4.08
C GLU A 229 -6.49 8.01 -3.75
N LEU A 230 -5.62 7.28 -4.47
CA LEU A 230 -4.18 7.28 -4.23
C LEU A 230 -3.57 8.68 -4.42
N TYR A 231 -3.91 9.37 -5.52
CA TYR A 231 -3.41 10.72 -5.81
C TYR A 231 -4.21 11.83 -5.15
N ARG A 232 -5.34 11.50 -4.50
CA ARG A 232 -6.27 12.45 -3.89
C ARG A 232 -6.76 13.50 -4.88
N ILE A 233 -7.19 13.03 -6.06
CA ILE A 233 -7.69 13.85 -7.17
C ILE A 233 -9.15 13.50 -7.47
N ASN A 234 -9.84 14.37 -8.19
CA ASN A 234 -11.22 14.13 -8.63
C ASN A 234 -11.32 13.75 -10.12
N GLU A 235 -12.52 13.52 -10.60
CA GLU A 235 -12.82 13.12 -11.98
C GLU A 235 -12.45 14.22 -12.98
N GLN A 236 -12.55 15.51 -12.61
CA GLN A 236 -12.13 16.61 -13.49
C GLN A 236 -10.61 16.62 -13.66
N ASP A 237 -9.86 16.45 -12.57
CA ASP A 237 -8.40 16.31 -12.62
C ASP A 237 -8.00 15.14 -13.53
N PHE A 238 -8.68 13.99 -13.44
CA PHE A 238 -8.47 12.85 -14.33
C PHE A 238 -8.75 13.20 -15.79
N VAL A 239 -9.89 13.84 -16.08
CA VAL A 239 -10.25 14.27 -17.44
C VAL A 239 -9.18 15.17 -18.04
N ASP A 240 -8.72 16.17 -17.28
CA ASP A 240 -7.71 17.12 -17.74
C ASP A 240 -6.40 16.41 -18.08
N VAL A 241 -5.96 15.45 -17.26
CA VAL A 241 -4.75 14.65 -17.54
C VAL A 241 -4.95 13.73 -18.75
N TYR A 242 -6.10 13.05 -18.83
CA TYR A 242 -6.41 12.12 -19.91
C TYR A 242 -6.52 12.80 -21.28
N LEU A 243 -7.00 14.05 -21.29
CA LEU A 243 -7.05 14.92 -22.48
C LEU A 243 -5.74 15.66 -22.75
N GLY A 244 -4.71 15.49 -21.91
CA GLY A 244 -3.39 16.10 -22.10
C GLY A 244 -3.32 17.60 -21.76
N GLN A 245 -4.27 18.08 -20.95
CA GLN A 245 -4.37 19.48 -20.54
C GLN A 245 -3.47 19.82 -19.35
N ARG A 246 -3.11 18.83 -18.52
CA ARG A 246 -2.17 18.99 -17.39
C ARG A 246 -1.48 17.68 -17.01
N GLU A 247 -0.47 17.79 -16.17
CA GLU A 247 0.11 16.69 -15.41
C GLU A 247 -0.16 16.89 -13.90
N ILE A 248 -0.15 15.81 -13.13
CA ILE A 248 -0.32 15.88 -11.66
C ILE A 248 0.86 15.22 -10.99
N SER A 249 1.46 15.94 -10.03
CA SER A 249 2.58 15.42 -9.26
C SER A 249 2.11 14.41 -8.22
N ALA A 250 3.01 13.52 -7.81
CA ALA A 250 2.73 12.57 -6.74
C ALA A 250 2.23 13.27 -5.47
N PRO A 251 1.31 12.61 -4.72
CA PRO A 251 0.85 13.12 -3.45
C PRO A 251 2.04 13.30 -2.49
N SER A 252 2.12 14.47 -1.87
CA SER A 252 3.06 14.68 -0.77
C SER A 252 2.64 13.82 0.42
N ALA A 253 3.60 13.25 1.15
CA ALA A 253 3.31 12.66 2.46
C ALA A 253 2.52 13.69 3.27
N ALA A 254 1.32 13.30 3.70
CA ALA A 254 0.41 14.21 4.39
C ALA A 254 1.05 14.58 5.73
N ASN A 255 1.75 15.71 5.78
CA ASN A 255 2.13 16.35 7.04
C ASN A 255 0.85 16.89 7.69
N HIS A 256 0.04 16.02 8.27
CA HIS A 256 -1.04 16.44 9.17
C HIS A 256 -0.48 16.74 10.56
N ALA A 257 0.52 17.62 10.61
CA ALA A 257 0.76 18.47 11.77
C ALA A 257 -0.19 19.67 11.65
N LYS A 258 -1.49 19.46 11.88
CA LYS A 258 -2.36 20.59 12.23
C LYS A 258 -2.13 20.85 13.73
N LYS A 259 -1.54 22.03 13.99
CA LYS A 259 -1.39 22.66 15.31
C LYS A 259 -2.68 22.67 16.11
#